data_AF-A0A7C3K1V5-F1
#
_entry.id   AF-A0A7C3K1V5-F1
#
_cell.length_a   1.000
_cell.length_b   1.000
_cell.length_c   1.000
_cell.angle_alpha   90.00
_cell.angle_beta   90.00
_cell.angle_gamma   90.00
#
_symmetry.space_group_name_H-M   'P 1'
#
loop_
_entity.id
_entity.type
_entity.pdbx_description
1 polymer ?
#
loop_
_entity_poly.entity_id
_entity_poly.type
_entity_poly.pdbx_seq_one_letter_code
_entity_poly.pdbx_strand_id
1 'polypeptide(L)' 'MSIRKTMVNFVEILIRGLMLGSVYALVGIGLTLVWGVVGIVNIAHGEFIMLGAYFAYWAFSLLHFNPLVSVALSIPFFF' A
#
# COMPACT_ATOMS: atom_id res chain seq x y z
N MET A 1 -18.93 28.52 -26.81
CA MET A 1 -18.43 28.29 -25.43
C MET A 1 -18.12 26.83 -25.08
N SER A 2 -18.69 25.83 -25.79
CA SER A 2 -18.46 24.40 -25.50
C SER A 2 -17.04 23.90 -25.84
N ILE A 3 -16.52 24.24 -27.03
CA ILE A 3 -15.21 23.77 -27.53
C ILE A 3 -14.03 24.18 -26.63
N ARG A 4 -14.07 25.39 -26.04
CA ARG A 4 -13.03 25.86 -25.11
C ARG A 4 -13.00 25.02 -23.83
N LYS A 5 -14.16 24.60 -23.32
CA LYS A 5 -14.24 23.73 -22.14
C LYS A 5 -13.70 22.34 -22.44
N THR A 6 -13.99 21.78 -23.61
CA THR A 6 -13.46 20.46 -24.02
C THR A 6 -11.94 20.44 -24.08
N MET A 7 -11.32 21.48 -24.65
CA MET A 7 -9.85 21.59 -24.71
C MET A 7 -9.21 21.74 -23.33
N VAL A 8 -9.84 22.51 -22.44
CA VAL A 8 -9.37 22.65 -21.05
C VAL A 8 -9.49 21.33 -20.29
N ASN A 9 -10.61 20.61 -20.43
CA ASN A 9 -10.82 19.30 -19.80
C ASN A 9 -9.81 18.25 -20.29
N PHE A 10 -9.45 18.27 -21.58
CA PHE A 10 -8.47 17.34 -22.13
C PHE A 10 -7.08 17.51 -21.49
N VAL A 11 -6.63 18.77 -21.37
CA VAL A 11 -5.35 19.09 -20.71
C VAL A 11 -5.40 18.74 -19.22
N GLU A 12 -6.52 18.98 -18.56
CA GLU A 12 -6.71 18.62 -17.16
C GLU A 12 -6.64 17.10 -16.92
N ILE A 13 -7.25 16.29 -17.78
CA ILE A 13 -7.18 14.82 -17.70
C ILE A 13 -5.76 14.32 -17.90
N LEU A 14 -5.02 14.89 -18.86
CA LEU A 14 -3.61 14.57 -19.08
C LEU A 14 -2.76 14.86 -17.85
N ILE A 15 -2.93 16.04 -17.25
CA ILE A 15 -2.19 16.45 -16.05
C ILE A 15 -2.54 15.54 -14.87
N ARG A 16 -3.82 15.25 -14.64
CA ARG A 16 -4.29 14.34 -13.58
C ARG A 16 -3.74 12.91 -13.79
N GLY A 17 -3.74 12.42 -15.03
CA GLY A 17 -3.18 11.13 -15.39
C GLY A 17 -1.67 11.06 -15.15
N LEU A 18 -0.93 12.12 -15.49
CA LEU A 18 0.50 12.22 -15.22
C LEU A 18 0.80 12.25 -13.73
N MET A 19 0.03 13.01 -12.94
CA MET A 19 0.18 13.06 -11.48
C MET A 19 -0.08 11.69 -10.83
N LEU A 20 -1.13 10.99 -11.25
CA LEU A 20 -1.43 9.66 -10.72
C LEU A 20 -0.35 8.64 -11.16
N GLY A 21 0.07 8.73 -12.42
CA GLY A 21 1.12 7.87 -12.98
C GLY A 21 2.47 8.08 -12.30
N SER A 22 2.84 9.31 -11.94
CA SER A 22 4.10 9.60 -11.24
C SER A 22 4.09 9.08 -9.81
N VAL A 23 2.95 9.13 -9.11
CA VAL A 23 2.78 8.49 -7.79
C VAL A 23 3.01 6.98 -7.91
N TYR A 24 2.37 6.31 -8.87
CA TYR A 24 2.58 4.86 -9.07
C TYR A 24 4.01 4.52 -9.52
N ALA A 25 4.62 5.35 -10.36
CA ALA A 25 6.01 5.17 -10.77
C ALA A 25 6.97 5.30 -9.58
N LEU A 26 6.76 6.29 -8.70
CA LEU A 26 7.55 6.45 -7.47
C LEU A 26 7.45 5.24 -6.54
N VAL A 27 6.23 4.70 -6.36
CA VAL A 27 6.00 3.48 -5.57
C VAL A 27 6.77 2.30 -6.18
N GLY A 28 6.71 2.13 -7.49
CA GLY A 28 7.45 1.07 -8.19
C GLY A 28 8.97 1.23 -8.10
N ILE A 29 9.48 2.46 -8.23
CA ILE A 29 10.91 2.78 -8.09
C ILE A 29 11.42 2.46 -6.68
N GLY A 30 10.62 2.72 -5.65
CA GLY A 30 10.97 2.33 -4.28
C GLY A 30 11.22 0.83 -4.14
N LEU A 31 10.36 0.01 -4.75
CA LEU A 31 10.50 -1.45 -4.71
C LEU A 31 11.73 -1.94 -5.52
N THR A 32 11.97 -1.35 -6.70
CA THR A 32 13.13 -1.72 -7.53
C THR A 32 14.46 -1.25 -6.96
N LEU A 33 14.51 -0.12 -6.24
CA LEU A 33 15.72 0.34 -5.55
C LEU A 33 16.15 -0.63 -4.45
N VAL A 34 15.20 -1.10 -3.66
CA VAL A 34 15.44 -2.05 -2.56
C VAL A 34 15.98 -3.38 -3.09
N TRP A 35 15.39 -3.93 -4.16
CA TRP A 35 15.75 -5.25 -4.67
C TRP A 35 16.89 -5.22 -5.69
N GLY A 36 17.03 -4.12 -6.44
CA GLY A 36 17.94 -4.01 -7.58
C GLY A 36 19.26 -3.27 -7.28
N VAL A 37 19.29 -2.31 -6.36
CA VAL A 37 20.48 -1.46 -6.13
C VAL A 37 21.13 -1.75 -4.78
N VAL A 38 20.34 -1.89 -3.71
CA VAL A 38 20.89 -2.07 -2.35
C VAL A 38 21.46 -3.48 -2.16
N GLY A 39 21.02 -4.47 -2.95
CA GLY A 39 21.54 -5.85 -2.91
C GLY A 39 21.23 -6.61 -1.60
N ILE A 40 20.49 -5.98 -0.68
CA ILE A 40 20.03 -6.56 0.58
C ILE A 40 18.52 -6.80 0.43
N VAL A 41 18.10 -8.06 0.54
CA VAL A 41 16.68 -8.41 0.57
C VAL A 41 16.04 -7.73 1.76
N ASN A 42 15.04 -6.88 1.51
CA ASN A 42 14.27 -6.27 2.59
C ASN A 42 13.36 -7.31 3.25
N ILE A 43 13.79 -7.83 4.40
CA ILE A 43 13.01 -8.77 5.22
C ILE A 43 11.95 -8.04 6.07
N ALA A 44 11.91 -6.69 6.06
CA ALA A 44 10.94 -5.94 6.85
C ALA A 44 9.49 -6.35 6.54
N HIS A 45 9.18 -6.68 5.29
CA HIS A 45 7.83 -7.13 4.97
C HIS A 45 7.44 -8.43 5.70
N GLY A 46 8.40 -9.36 5.87
CA GLY A 46 8.18 -10.57 6.67
C GLY A 46 8.04 -10.29 8.17
N GLU A 47 8.68 -9.24 8.67
CA GLU A 47 8.60 -8.82 10.07
C GLU A 47 7.18 -8.30 10.42
N PHE A 48 6.59 -7.48 9.55
CA PHE A 48 5.24 -6.97 9.74
C PHE A 48 4.19 -8.09 9.66
N ILE A 49 4.37 -9.06 8.76
CA ILE A 49 3.51 -10.24 8.66
C ILE A 49 3.58 -11.07 9.96
N MET A 50 4.78 -11.30 10.48
CA MET A 50 4.96 -12.03 11.74
C MET A 50 4.32 -11.29 12.92
N LEU A 51 4.50 -9.97 13.02
CA LEU A 51 3.88 -9.15 14.05
C LEU A 51 2.35 -9.18 13.96
N GLY A 52 1.78 -9.09 12.76
CA GLY A 52 0.34 -9.23 12.54
C GLY A 52 -0.19 -10.60 12.96
N ALA A 53 0.55 -11.67 12.68
CA ALA A 53 0.19 -13.03 13.11
C ALA A 53 0.23 -13.19 14.64
N TYR A 54 1.26 -12.66 15.32
CA TYR A 54 1.32 -12.67 16.79
C TYR A 54 0.24 -11.81 17.43
N PHE A 55 -0.08 -10.66 16.83
CA PHE A 55 -1.18 -9.80 17.27
C PHE A 55 -2.52 -10.54 17.18
N ALA A 56 -2.81 -11.20 16.04
CA ALA A 56 -4.02 -12.00 15.89
C ALA A 56 -4.05 -13.19 16.87
N TYR A 57 -2.91 -13.84 17.11
CA TYR A 57 -2.80 -14.92 18.08
C TYR A 57 -3.12 -14.43 19.50
N TRP A 58 -2.57 -13.30 19.94
CA TRP A 58 -2.84 -12.76 21.28
C TRP A 58 -4.25 -12.20 21.43
N ALA A 59 -4.81 -11.59 20.38
CA ALA A 59 -6.21 -11.17 20.38
C ALA A 59 -7.15 -12.39 20.54
N PHE A 60 -6.81 -13.51 19.91
CA PHE A 60 -7.53 -14.76 20.13
C PHE A 60 -7.29 -15.34 21.53
N SER A 61 -6.03 -15.46 21.98
CA SER A 61 -5.69 -16.20 23.19
C SER A 61 -5.94 -15.46 24.50
N LEU A 62 -5.77 -14.13 24.51
CA LEU A 62 -5.92 -13.30 25.71
C LEU A 62 -7.29 -12.63 25.76
N LEU A 63 -7.74 -12.08 24.62
CA LEU A 63 -9.01 -11.34 24.53
C LEU A 63 -10.20 -12.24 24.14
N HIS A 64 -9.95 -13.53 23.85
CA HIS A 64 -10.97 -14.51 23.47
C HIS A 64 -11.81 -14.09 22.26
N PHE A 65 -11.23 -13.28 21.36
CA PHE A 65 -11.89 -12.87 20.13
C PHE A 65 -12.05 -14.06 19.18
N ASN A 66 -13.04 -13.99 18.29
CA ASN A 66 -13.16 -14.98 17.23
C ASN A 66 -11.88 -14.94 16.35
N PRO A 67 -11.35 -16.10 15.89
CA PRO A 67 -10.15 -16.13 15.04
C PRO A 67 -10.26 -15.22 13.80
N LEU A 68 -11.41 -15.17 13.15
CA LEU A 68 -11.62 -14.33 11.96
C LEU A 68 -11.58 -12.84 12.33
N VAL A 69 -12.17 -12.46 13.47
CA VAL A 69 -12.16 -11.08 13.96
C VAL A 69 -10.75 -10.65 14.37
N SER A 70 -10.00 -11.57 14.99
CA SER A 70 -8.61 -11.33 15.41
C SER A 70 -7.69 -11.08 14.21
N VAL A 71 -7.87 -11.84 13.13
CA VAL A 71 -7.16 -11.62 11.86
C VAL A 71 -7.58 -10.29 11.23
N ALA A 72 -8.89 -10.00 11.16
CA ALA A 72 -9.38 -8.75 10.59
C ALA A 72 -8.85 -7.52 11.35
N LEU A 73 -8.70 -7.60 12.67
CA LEU A 73 -8.12 -6.55 13.50
C LEU A 73 -6.61 -6.38 13.29
N SER A 74 -5.88 -7.41 12.85
CA SER A 74 -4.44 -7.28 12.58
C SER A 74 -4.13 -6.49 11.31
N ILE A 75 -5.06 -6.45 10.35
CA ILE A 75 -4.85 -5.84 9.04
C ILE A 75 -4.54 -4.34 9.16
N PRO A 76 -5.36 -3.49 9.83
CA PRO A 76 -5.13 -2.04 9.86
C PRO A 76 -3.83 -1.60 10.55
N PHE A 77 -3.22 -2.45 11.37
CA PHE A 77 -2.02 -2.11 12.14
C PHE A 77 -0.73 -2.59 11.47
N PHE A 78 -0.79 -3.64 10.66
CA PHE A 78 0.40 -4.33 10.14
C PHE A 78 0.40 -4.52 8.61
N PHE A 79 -0.67 -4.10 7.90
CA PHE A 79 -0.80 -4.13 6.44
C PHE A 79 -1.40 -2.82 5.90
#